data_AF-A0A7W5GPR9-F1
#
_entry.id   AF-A0A7W5GPR9-F1
#
_cell.length_a   1.000
_cell.length_b   1.000
_cell.length_c   1.000
_cell.angle_alpha   90.00
_cell.angle_beta   90.00
_cell.angle_gamma   90.00
#
_symmetry.space_group_name_H-M   'P 1'
#
loop_
_entity.id
_entity.type
_entity.pdbx_description
1 polymer ?
#
loop_
_entity_poly.entity_id
_entity_poly.type
_entity_poly.pdbx_seq_one_letter_code
_entity_poly.pdbx_strand_id
1 'polypeptide(L)'
;MEVAFVPPQIDAPRRATVASVSLRGDGTATVFFDGVADAGAASRLVGCSCLVRRAEVADRLPLAAQAHPWLGWQMVDAQMGPVGQISDIQEGPAQSRLVVRTDAGREVLVPLVEEFIVGEDEGNGRLLVQLPAGLLDL
;
A
#
# COMPACT_ATOMS: atom_id res chain seq x y z
N MET A 1 12.03 -12.28 7.90
CA MET A 1 11.01 -11.22 8.06
C MET A 1 10.96 -10.87 9.53
N GLU A 2 11.31 -9.63 9.88
CA GLU A 2 11.23 -9.13 11.25
C GLU A 2 9.85 -8.52 11.50
N VAL A 3 9.26 -8.79 12.66
CA VAL A 3 8.00 -8.20 13.10
C VAL A 3 8.15 -7.49 14.43
N ALA A 4 7.36 -6.45 14.64
CA ALA A 4 7.17 -5.78 15.93
C ALA A 4 5.79 -6.10 16.49
N PHE A 5 5.72 -6.43 17.77
CA PHE A 5 4.46 -6.71 18.46
C PHE A 5 3.91 -5.42 19.10
N VAL A 6 2.66 -5.07 18.77
CA VAL A 6 2.04 -3.81 19.22
C VAL A 6 0.62 -4.09 19.75
N PRO A 7 0.25 -3.60 20.96
CA PRO A 7 1.06 -2.80 21.87
C PRO A 7 2.16 -3.63 22.56
N PRO A 8 3.29 -3.01 22.97
CA PRO A 8 4.36 -3.71 23.64
C PRO A 8 3.92 -4.25 25.01
N GLN A 9 4.37 -5.46 25.34
CA GLN A 9 4.07 -6.12 26.61
C GLN A 9 5.30 -6.11 27.52
N ILE A 10 5.09 -6.09 28.85
CA ILE A 10 6.18 -5.98 29.84
C ILE A 10 7.10 -7.21 29.84
N ASP A 11 6.55 -8.42 29.69
CA ASP A 11 7.29 -9.69 29.78
C ASP A 11 7.28 -10.49 28.47
N ALA A 12 7.17 -9.79 27.33
CA ALA A 12 7.26 -10.41 26.01
C ALA A 12 8.28 -9.66 25.13
N PRO A 13 8.90 -10.35 24.16
CA PRO A 13 9.75 -9.67 23.19
C PRO A 13 8.94 -8.58 22.47
N ARG A 14 9.58 -7.43 22.20
CA ARG A 14 8.97 -6.33 21.43
C ARG A 14 9.05 -6.54 19.93
N ARG A 15 10.03 -7.32 19.49
CA ARG A 15 10.31 -7.67 18.10
C ARG A 15 10.77 -9.13 18.03
N ALA A 16 10.47 -9.79 16.94
CA ALA A 16 10.98 -11.14 16.66
C ALA A 16 11.08 -11.39 15.15
N THR A 17 11.87 -12.39 14.78
CA THR A 17 11.93 -12.88 13.40
C THR A 17 10.96 -14.04 13.23
N VAL A 18 10.24 -14.09 12.12
CA VAL A 18 9.41 -15.23 11.76
C VAL A 18 10.30 -16.43 11.44
N ALA A 19 10.19 -17.49 12.24
CA ALA A 19 10.93 -18.73 12.08
C ALA A 19 10.23 -19.70 11.13
N SER A 20 8.90 -19.85 11.24
CA SER A 20 8.12 -20.67 10.32
C SER A 20 6.65 -20.26 10.29
N VAL A 21 5.97 -20.60 9.19
CA VAL A 21 4.55 -20.31 8.96
C VAL A 21 3.87 -21.55 8.39
N SER A 22 2.72 -21.91 8.95
CA SER A 22 1.83 -22.95 8.43
C SER A 22 0.41 -22.43 8.33
N LEU A 23 -0.14 -22.37 7.11
CA LEU A 23 -1.53 -21.99 6.88
C LEU A 23 -2.47 -23.11 7.35
N ARG A 24 -3.62 -22.76 7.93
CA ARG A 24 -4.61 -23.74 8.44
C ARG A 24 -5.84 -23.92 7.55
N GLY A 25 -5.89 -23.23 6.40
CA GLY A 25 -6.94 -23.39 5.38
C GLY A 25 -8.27 -22.68 5.66
N ASP A 26 -8.46 -22.21 6.90
CA ASP A 26 -9.60 -21.43 7.39
C ASP A 26 -9.35 -19.91 7.36
N GLY A 27 -8.33 -19.48 6.61
CA GLY A 27 -7.86 -18.08 6.60
C GLY A 27 -6.97 -17.72 7.79
N THR A 28 -6.65 -18.67 8.68
CA THR A 28 -5.69 -18.47 9.76
C THR A 28 -4.33 -19.12 9.45
N ALA A 29 -3.30 -18.67 10.17
CA ALA A 29 -1.95 -19.21 10.08
C ALA A 29 -1.39 -19.44 11.48
N THR A 30 -0.62 -20.51 11.63
CA THR A 30 0.25 -20.72 12.80
C THR A 30 1.64 -20.23 12.45
N VAL A 31 2.14 -19.31 13.27
CA VAL A 31 3.44 -18.65 13.05
C VAL A 31 4.32 -18.90 14.27
N PHE A 32 5.55 -19.34 14.03
CA PHE A 32 6.58 -19.45 15.05
C PHE A 32 7.55 -18.28 14.93
N PHE A 33 7.96 -17.73 16.06
CA PHE A 33 8.88 -16.60 16.13
C PHE A 33 10.13 -16.97 16.92
N ASP A 34 11.29 -16.51 16.46
CA ASP A 34 12.53 -16.63 17.21
C ASP A 34 12.42 -15.88 18.54
N GLY A 35 12.70 -16.57 19.65
CA GLY A 35 12.56 -16.03 21.01
C GLY A 35 11.18 -16.24 21.66
N VAL A 36 10.21 -16.84 20.97
CA VAL A 36 8.93 -17.29 21.54
C VAL A 36 8.88 -18.81 21.50
N ALA A 37 9.48 -19.45 22.50
CA ALA A 37 9.74 -20.90 22.49
C ALA A 37 8.61 -21.74 23.09
N ASP A 38 7.69 -21.14 23.85
CA ASP A 38 6.68 -21.86 24.60
C ASP A 38 5.31 -21.18 24.57
N ALA A 39 4.29 -21.94 24.98
CA ALA A 39 2.91 -21.49 25.02
C ALA A 39 2.70 -20.29 25.96
N GLY A 40 3.45 -20.21 27.07
CA GLY A 40 3.35 -19.08 28.01
C GLY A 40 3.84 -17.77 27.38
N ALA A 41 4.96 -17.81 26.66
CA ALA A 41 5.47 -16.69 25.90
C ALA A 41 4.51 -16.28 24.76
N ALA A 42 3.94 -17.24 24.05
CA ALA A 42 2.96 -16.98 23.00
C ALA A 42 1.67 -16.36 23.57
N SER A 43 1.17 -16.85 24.71
CA SER A 43 -0.03 -16.32 25.36
C SER A 43 0.10 -14.84 25.75
N ARG A 44 1.31 -14.37 26.08
CA ARG A 44 1.56 -12.96 26.39
C ARG A 44 1.42 -12.04 25.17
N LEU A 45 1.54 -12.58 23.96
CA LEU A 45 1.38 -11.82 22.72
C LEU A 45 -0.06 -11.82 22.18
N VAL A 46 -0.98 -12.50 22.85
CA VAL A 46 -2.40 -12.52 22.45
C VAL A 46 -2.96 -11.09 22.49
N GLY A 47 -3.63 -10.70 21.41
CA GLY A 47 -4.16 -9.34 21.23
C GLY A 47 -3.15 -8.33 20.67
N CYS A 48 -1.87 -8.70 20.52
CA CYS A 48 -0.91 -7.87 19.81
C CYS A 48 -1.07 -8.01 18.28
N SER A 49 -0.93 -6.89 17.58
CA SER A 49 -0.70 -6.85 16.14
C SER A 49 0.77 -7.10 15.82
N CYS A 50 1.04 -7.80 14.72
CA CYS A 50 2.38 -7.98 14.16
C CYS A 50 2.59 -6.97 13.03
N LEU A 51 3.42 -5.96 13.27
CA LEU A 51 3.80 -4.98 12.26
C LEU A 51 5.11 -5.39 11.59
N VAL A 52 5.17 -5.27 10.27
CA VAL A 52 6.39 -5.51 9.47
C VAL A 52 6.80 -4.21 8.80
N ARG A 53 8.11 -4.06 8.51
CA ARG A 53 8.57 -2.97 7.66
C ARG A 53 7.93 -3.09 6.30
N ARG A 54 7.34 -1.99 5.80
CA ARG A 54 6.73 -1.92 4.48
C ARG A 54 7.68 -2.39 3.37
N ALA A 55 8.96 -1.98 3.44
CA ALA A 55 9.99 -2.38 2.48
C ALA A 55 10.22 -3.90 2.40
N GLU A 56 9.92 -4.68 3.45
CA GLU A 56 10.07 -6.14 3.43
C GLU A 56 8.89 -6.86 2.75
N VAL A 57 7.78 -6.16 2.49
CA VAL A 57 6.57 -6.75 1.92
C VAL A 57 6.01 -5.98 0.72
N ALA A 58 6.67 -4.92 0.26
CA ALA A 58 6.21 -4.04 -0.81
C ALA A 58 5.78 -4.84 -2.06
N ASP A 59 6.65 -5.72 -2.55
CA ASP A 59 6.39 -6.54 -3.75
C ASP A 59 5.28 -7.59 -3.58
N ARG A 60 4.80 -7.80 -2.35
CA ARG A 60 3.78 -8.78 -1.98
C ARG A 60 2.46 -8.14 -1.57
N LEU A 61 2.41 -6.81 -1.48
CA LEU A 61 1.20 -6.08 -1.17
C LEU A 61 0.37 -5.86 -2.44
N PRO A 62 -0.98 -5.89 -2.35
CA PRO A 62 -1.84 -5.36 -3.40
C PRO A 62 -1.35 -3.98 -3.83
N LEU A 63 -1.45 -3.63 -5.12
CA LEU A 63 -0.90 -2.38 -5.65
C LEU A 63 -1.30 -1.18 -4.79
N ALA A 64 -2.57 -1.06 -4.40
CA ALA A 64 -3.10 0.01 -3.54
C ALA A 64 -2.62 -0.01 -2.07
N ALA A 65 -2.14 -1.16 -1.58
CA ALA A 65 -1.49 -1.26 -0.29
C ALA A 65 0.03 -1.01 -0.37
N GLN A 66 0.64 -1.01 -1.56
CA GLN A 66 1.97 -0.45 -1.78
C GLN A 66 1.88 1.07 -1.52
N ALA A 67 2.95 1.68 -1.00
CA ALA A 67 2.90 3.13 -0.79
C ALA A 67 2.89 3.75 -2.18
N HIS A 68 1.74 4.23 -2.64
CA HIS A 68 1.70 5.06 -3.82
C HIS A 68 2.26 6.41 -3.43
N PRO A 69 3.49 6.74 -3.84
CA PRO A 69 4.12 8.00 -3.43
C PRO A 69 3.35 9.20 -3.98
N TRP A 70 2.43 8.97 -4.92
CA TRP A 70 1.72 9.99 -5.68
C TRP A 70 0.57 10.68 -4.94
N LEU A 71 0.17 10.23 -3.74
CA LEU A 71 -0.85 10.97 -2.99
C LEU A 71 -0.36 12.41 -2.72
N GLY A 72 -1.13 13.39 -3.16
CA GLY A 72 -0.79 14.80 -3.10
C GLY A 72 0.08 15.31 -4.27
N TRP A 73 0.50 14.45 -5.19
CA TRP A 73 1.26 14.84 -6.38
C TRP A 73 0.35 15.43 -7.46
N GLN A 74 0.94 16.24 -8.34
CA GLN A 74 0.26 16.74 -9.52
C GLN A 74 0.29 15.68 -10.63
N MET A 75 -0.86 15.28 -11.14
CA MET A 75 -0.96 14.47 -12.35
C MET A 75 -0.87 15.37 -13.58
N VAL A 76 0.00 15.01 -14.53
CA VAL A 76 0.23 15.74 -15.79
C VAL A 76 0.07 14.77 -16.95
N ASP A 77 -0.88 15.05 -17.82
CA ASP A 77 -1.07 14.31 -19.07
C ASP A 77 -0.14 14.84 -20.16
N ALA A 78 0.49 13.94 -20.92
CA ALA A 78 1.45 14.28 -21.96
C ALA A 78 0.84 15.09 -23.12
N GLN A 79 -0.47 15.00 -23.35
CA GLN A 79 -1.18 15.73 -24.42
C GLN A 79 -1.90 16.97 -23.90
N MET A 80 -2.57 16.87 -22.75
CA MET A 80 -3.41 17.94 -22.20
C MET A 80 -2.71 18.81 -21.16
N GLY A 81 -1.58 18.38 -20.62
CA GLY A 81 -0.86 19.07 -19.56
C GLY A 81 -1.42 18.77 -18.16
N PRO A 82 -1.35 19.73 -17.21
CA PRO A 82 -1.73 19.48 -15.82
C PRO A 82 -3.22 19.15 -15.70
N VAL A 83 -3.52 18.01 -15.06
CA VAL A 83 -4.90 17.54 -14.86
C VAL A 83 -5.43 17.94 -13.48
N GLY A 84 -4.61 17.78 -12.43
CA GLY A 84 -4.99 18.07 -11.06
C GLY A 84 -4.15 17.32 -10.04
N GLN A 85 -4.54 17.40 -8.77
CA GLN A 85 -3.84 16.74 -7.67
C GLN A 85 -4.45 15.36 -7.40
N ILE A 86 -3.60 14.34 -7.25
CA ILE A 86 -4.03 12.99 -6.87
C ILE A 86 -4.43 13.02 -5.39
N SER A 87 -5.71 12.83 -5.10
CA SER A 87 -6.26 12.95 -3.75
C SER A 87 -6.49 11.61 -3.07
N ASP A 88 -6.72 10.55 -3.85
CA ASP A 88 -7.01 9.22 -3.34
C ASP A 88 -6.77 8.14 -4.40
N ILE A 89 -6.80 6.87 -4.01
CA ILE A 89 -6.72 5.71 -4.90
C ILE A 89 -7.82 4.73 -4.50
N GLN A 90 -8.78 4.53 -5.41
CA GLN A 90 -9.91 3.65 -5.18
C GLN A 90 -9.65 2.25 -5.75
N GLU A 91 -9.78 1.24 -4.90
CA GLU A 91 -9.79 -0.16 -5.33
C GLU A 91 -11.15 -0.54 -5.91
N GLY A 92 -11.13 -1.12 -7.11
CA GLY A 92 -12.30 -1.71 -7.76
C GLY A 92 -12.14 -3.23 -7.94
N PRO A 93 -13.23 -3.98 -8.16
CA PRO A 93 -13.18 -5.44 -8.34
C PRO A 93 -12.34 -5.90 -9.53
N ALA A 94 -12.19 -5.05 -10.56
CA ALA A 94 -11.44 -5.34 -11.77
C ALA A 94 -10.10 -4.60 -11.82
N GLN A 95 -10.08 -3.31 -11.47
CA GLN A 95 -8.87 -2.48 -11.51
C GLN A 95 -8.97 -1.32 -10.53
N SER A 96 -7.81 -0.85 -10.06
CA SER A 96 -7.69 0.35 -9.23
C SER A 96 -7.80 1.62 -10.08
N ARG A 97 -8.17 2.74 -9.44
CA ARG A 97 -8.35 4.04 -10.08
C ARG A 97 -7.75 5.14 -9.22
N LEU A 98 -7.01 6.06 -9.83
CA LEU A 98 -6.60 7.31 -9.21
C LEU A 98 -7.81 8.24 -9.12
N VAL A 99 -8.00 8.86 -7.96
CA VAL A 99 -8.92 9.98 -7.77
C VAL A 99 -8.11 11.25 -7.89
N VAL A 100 -8.44 12.07 -8.88
CA VAL A 100 -7.72 13.31 -9.17
C VAL A 100 -8.67 14.48 -9.03
N ARG A 101 -8.35 15.39 -8.13
CA ARG A 101 -9.06 16.65 -7.97
C ARG A 101 -8.49 17.68 -8.93
N THR A 102 -9.27 18.06 -9.93
CA THR A 102 -8.90 19.10 -10.90
C THR A 102 -8.88 20.47 -10.25
N ASP A 103 -8.20 21.42 -10.89
CA ASP A 103 -8.16 22.82 -10.43
C ASP A 103 -9.55 23.48 -10.41
N ALA A 104 -10.48 22.98 -11.24
CA ALA A 104 -11.89 23.38 -11.25
C ALA A 104 -12.70 22.81 -10.07
N GLY A 105 -12.07 22.04 -9.18
CA GLY A 105 -12.70 21.44 -7.99
C GLY A 105 -13.49 20.16 -8.28
N ARG A 106 -13.38 19.59 -9.49
CA ARG A 106 -14.06 18.34 -9.85
C ARG A 106 -13.16 17.14 -9.57
N GLU A 107 -13.74 16.03 -9.15
CA GLU A 107 -13.02 14.75 -9.05
C GLU A 107 -13.15 13.95 -10.35
N VAL A 108 -12.03 13.42 -10.82
CA VAL A 108 -11.94 12.56 -11.99
C VAL A 108 -11.29 11.24 -11.61
N LEU A 109 -11.85 10.15 -12.10
CA LEU A 109 -11.34 8.81 -11.88
C LEU A 109 -10.53 8.36 -13.09
N VAL A 110 -9.24 8.14 -12.88
CA VAL A 110 -8.33 7.67 -13.93
C VAL A 110 -7.93 6.23 -13.63
N PRO A 111 -8.11 5.27 -14.57
CA PRO A 111 -7.65 3.90 -14.38
C PRO A 111 -6.15 3.87 -14.05
N LEU A 112 -5.78 3.15 -12.98
CA LEU A 112 -4.39 2.95 -12.61
C LEU A 112 -3.87 1.70 -13.31
N VAL A 113 -3.30 1.88 -14.50
CA VAL A 113 -2.71 0.83 -15.34
C VAL A 113 -1.32 1.27 -15.80
N GLU A 114 -0.38 0.33 -15.90
CA GLU A 114 1.02 0.63 -16.23
C GLU A 114 1.16 1.31 -17.59
N GLU A 115 0.30 0.97 -18.55
CA GLU A 115 0.32 1.52 -19.91
C GLU A 115 0.06 3.03 -19.96
N PHE A 116 -0.58 3.60 -18.93
CA PHE A 116 -0.82 5.03 -18.86
C PHE A 116 0.31 5.79 -18.18
N ILE A 117 1.20 5.11 -17.44
CA ILE A 117 2.26 5.77 -16.68
C ILE A 117 3.48 5.94 -17.58
N VAL A 118 3.82 7.19 -17.88
CA VAL A 118 5.00 7.53 -18.70
C VAL A 118 6.23 7.69 -17.82
N GLY A 119 6.05 8.19 -16.59
CA GLY A 119 7.14 8.33 -15.64
C GLY A 119 6.74 9.09 -14.39
N GLU A 120 7.71 9.19 -13.48
CA GLU A 120 7.57 9.82 -12.17
C GLU A 120 8.65 10.90 -12.03
N ASP A 121 8.23 12.12 -11.67
CA ASP A 121 9.12 13.22 -11.33
C ASP A 121 9.01 13.50 -9.83
N GLU A 122 9.74 12.70 -9.05
CA GLU A 122 9.75 12.78 -7.59
C GLU A 122 10.21 14.15 -7.08
N GLY A 123 11.15 14.78 -7.78
CA GLY A 123 11.73 16.07 -7.38
C GLY A 123 10.70 17.19 -7.38
N ASN A 124 9.70 17.11 -8.25
CA ASN A 124 8.60 18.08 -8.33
C ASN A 124 7.26 17.53 -7.85
N GLY A 125 7.20 16.29 -7.38
CA GLY A 125 5.97 15.61 -6.98
C GLY A 125 4.96 15.53 -8.13
N ARG A 126 5.38 15.01 -9.29
CA ARG A 126 4.50 14.88 -10.47
C ARG A 126 4.46 13.46 -11.01
N LEU A 127 3.26 13.03 -11.36
CA LEU A 127 3.02 11.79 -12.10
C LEU A 127 2.74 12.14 -13.57
N LEU A 128 3.60 11.68 -14.47
CA LEU A 128 3.43 11.86 -15.91
C LEU A 128 2.65 10.69 -16.48
N VAL A 129 1.52 11.00 -17.11
CA VAL A 129 0.64 10.00 -17.72
C VAL A 129 0.40 10.31 -19.20
N GLN A 130 0.00 9.30 -19.96
CA GLN A 130 -0.50 9.45 -21.31
C GLN A 130 -1.86 8.77 -21.42
N LEU A 131 -2.91 9.55 -21.32
CA LEU A 131 -4.29 9.07 -21.35
C LEU A 131 -4.82 9.03 -22.79
N PRO A 132 -5.71 8.08 -23.11
CA PRO A 132 -6.39 8.08 -24.40
C PRO A 132 -7.30 9.31 -24.53
N ALA A 133 -7.42 9.82 -25.76
CA ALA A 133 -8.27 10.96 -26.06
C ALA A 133 -9.71 10.72 -25.59
N GLY A 134 -10.32 11.72 -24.96
CA GLY A 134 -11.69 11.64 -24.45
C GLY A 134 -11.84 11.04 -23.04
N LEU A 135 -10.78 10.53 -22.41
CA LEU A 135 -10.88 9.95 -21.06
C LEU A 135 -11.27 10.98 -19.99
N LEU A 136 -10.83 12.23 -20.14
CA LEU A 136 -11.09 13.31 -19.19
C LEU A 136 -12.27 14.21 -19.60
N ASP A 137 -12.86 13.99 -20.78
CA ASP A 137 -13.99 14.73 -21.33
C ASP A 137 -15.29 14.25 -20.64
N LEU A 138 -15.49 14.70 -19.40
CA LEU A 138 -16.68 14.42 -18.59
C LEU A 138 -17.29 15.73 -18.09
#